data_AF-A0A8J7RM61-F1
#
_entry.id   AF-A0A8J7RM61-F1
#
_cell.length_a   1.000
_cell.length_b   1.000
_cell.length_c   1.000
_cell.angle_alpha   90.00
_cell.angle_beta   90.00
_cell.angle_gamma   90.00
#
_symmetry.space_group_name_H-M   'P 1'
#
loop_
_entity.id
_entity.type
_entity.pdbx_description
1 polymer ?
#
loop_
_entity_poly.entity_id
_entity_poly.type
_entity_poly.pdbx_seq_one_letter_code
_entity_poly.pdbx_strand_id
1 'polypeptide(L)' 'MDTDELIHEEPEFKVYIDKMAKQVLESVNIVLKKSVFSGKYLAIQGAGGCC' A
#
# COMPACT_ATOMS: atom_id res chain seq x y z
N MET A 1 -1.59 -10.60 -14.00
CA MET A 1 -1.73 -9.17 -14.34
C MET A 1 -3.19 -8.72 -14.27
N ASP A 2 -4.19 -9.58 -14.54
CA ASP A 2 -5.63 -9.25 -14.37
C ASP A 2 -6.22 -9.51 -12.96
N THR A 3 -5.37 -9.80 -11.97
CA THR A 3 -5.80 -10.10 -10.59
C THR A 3 -5.71 -8.91 -9.66
N ASP A 4 -5.12 -7.80 -10.08
CA ASP A 4 -4.90 -6.64 -9.23
C ASP A 4 -6.08 -5.65 -9.33
N GLU A 5 -6.54 -5.16 -8.18
CA GLU A 5 -7.62 -4.17 -8.05
C GLU A 5 -7.06 -2.83 -7.61
N LEU A 6 -7.49 -1.74 -8.26
CA LEU A 6 -7.16 -0.37 -7.87
C LEU A 6 -7.89 -0.03 -6.56
N ILE A 7 -7.14 0.37 -5.53
CA ILE A 7 -7.69 0.75 -4.22
C ILE A 7 -7.41 2.21 -3.85
N HIS A 8 -6.50 2.88 -4.55
CA HIS A 8 -6.21 4.29 -4.34
C HIS A 8 -5.65 4.93 -5.60
N GLU A 9 -6.07 6.16 -5.89
CA GLU A 9 -5.65 6.92 -7.06
C GLU A 9 -5.39 8.37 -6.65
N GLU A 10 -4.15 8.80 -6.84
CA GLU A 10 -3.69 10.18 -6.73
C GLU A 10 -3.09 10.61 -8.08
N PRO A 11 -2.99 11.92 -8.36
CA PRO A 11 -2.42 12.40 -9.61
C PRO A 11 -1.00 11.86 -9.89
N GLU A 12 -0.20 11.64 -8.84
CA GLU A 12 1.19 11.20 -8.96
C GLU A 12 1.40 9.69 -8.84
N PHE A 13 0.44 8.93 -8.32
CA PHE A 13 0.59 7.49 -8.13
C PHE A 13 -0.75 6.77 -7.94
N LYS A 14 -0.73 5.46 -8.19
CA LYS A 14 -1.88 4.57 -8.00
C LYS A 14 -1.45 3.39 -7.13
N VAL A 15 -2.36 2.91 -6.29
CA VAL A 15 -2.14 1.73 -5.45
C VAL A 15 -3.08 0.63 -5.90
N TYR A 16 -2.49 -0.51 -6.23
CA TYR A 16 -3.21 -1.73 -6.60
C TYR A 16 -2.96 -2.80 -5.54
N ILE A 17 -3.95 -3.66 -5.31
CA ILE A 17 -3.84 -4.82 -4.44
C ILE A 17 -4.24 -6.08 -5.20
N ASP A 18 -3.47 -7.16 -5.05
CA ASP A 18 -3.87 -8.45 -5.61
C ASP A 18 -5.15 -8.96 -4.91
N LYS A 19 -6.07 -9.55 -5.69
CA LYS A 19 -7.35 -10.09 -5.20
C LYS A 19 -7.19 -11.08 -4.04
N MET A 20 -6.17 -11.94 -4.07
CA MET A 20 -5.92 -12.89 -2.98
C MET A 20 -5.43 -12.15 -1.74
N ALA A 21 -4.53 -11.18 -1.91
CA ALA A 21 -4.06 -10.36 -0.80
C ALA A 21 -5.22 -9.59 -0.14
N LYS A 22 -6.17 -9.07 -0.92
CA LYS A 22 -7.38 -8.40 -0.41
C LYS A 22 -8.27 -9.32 0.44
N GLN A 23 -8.30 -10.61 0.15
CA GLN A 23 -9.05 -11.59 0.93
C GLN A 23 -8.35 -12.00 2.24
N VAL A 24 -7.02 -11.92 2.27
CA VAL A 24 -6.20 -12.40 3.40
C VAL A 24 -5.84 -11.28 4.39
N LEU A 25 -5.60 -10.06 3.88
CA LEU A 25 -5.18 -8.94 4.71
C LEU A 25 -6.39 -8.27 5.36
N GLU A 26 -6.42 -8.25 6.69
CA GLU A 26 -7.45 -7.54 7.46
C GLU A 26 -7.29 -6.02 7.33
N SER A 27 -6.06 -5.52 7.42
CA SER A 27 -5.75 -4.10 7.25
C SER A 27 -4.33 -3.88 6.72
N VAL A 28 -4.16 -2.83 5.90
CA VAL A 28 -2.85 -2.38 5.39
C VAL A 28 -2.73 -0.88 5.64
N ASN A 29 -1.69 -0.48 6.39
CA ASN A 29 -1.41 0.92 6.66
C ASN A 29 -0.23 1.39 5.82
N ILE A 30 -0.51 2.21 4.81
CA ILE A 30 0.49 2.82 3.94
C ILE A 30 0.66 4.27 4.34
N VAL A 31 1.87 4.65 4.77
CA VAL A 31 2.18 6.02 5.17
C VAL A 31 3.16 6.64 4.18
N LEU A 32 2.67 7.58 3.40
CA LEU A 32 3.48 8.38 2.49
C LEU A 32 4.02 9.61 3.23
N LYS A 33 5.33 9.69 3.38
CA LYS A 33 5.99 10.84 4.01
C LYS A 33 6.77 11.62 2.94
N LYS A 34 6.49 12.91 2.85
CA LYS A 34 7.27 13.84 2.02
C LYS A 34 8.52 14.22 2.82
N SER A 35 9.65 13.56 2.54
CA SER A 35 10.93 13.95 3.14
C SER A 35 11.49 15.17 2.41
N VAL A 36 11.82 16.21 3.17
CA VAL A 36 12.50 17.41 2.64
C VAL A 36 13.99 17.12 2.38
N PHE A 37 14.55 16.05 2.96
CA PHE A 37 15.99 15.75 2.92
C PHE A 37 16.36 14.53 2.06
N SER A 38 15.43 13.62 1.75
CA SER A 38 15.77 12.32 1.13
C SER A 38 14.84 11.89 -0.03
N GLY A 39 14.01 12.80 -0.55
CA GLY A 39 13.07 12.49 -1.63
C GLY A 39 11.77 11.79 -1.16
N LYS A 40 10.88 11.49 -2.12
CA LYS A 40 9.63 10.74 -1.86
C LYS A 40 9.99 9.28 -1.56
N TYR A 41 9.66 8.76 -0.39
CA TYR A 41 9.84 7.35 -0.04
C TYR A 41 8.51 6.72 0.41
N LEU A 42 8.28 5.47 0.01
CA LEU A 42 7.11 4.68 0.42
C LEU A 42 7.52 3.79 1.59
N ALA A 43 6.90 3.98 2.75
CA ALA A 43 7.03 3.07 3.88
C ALA A 43 5.78 2.21 3.97
N ILE A 44 5.95 0.89 3.86
CA ILE A 44 4.88 -0.09 4.01
C ILE A 44 5.06 -0.73 5.39
N GLN A 45 4.11 -0.50 6.30
CA GLN A 45 4.08 -1.17 7.59
C GLN A 45 3.02 -2.26 7.54
N GLY A 46 3.45 -3.52 7.46
CA GLY A 46 2.55 -4.65 7.58
C GLY A 46 2.00 -4.74 9.00
N ALA A 47 0.68 -4.80 9.14
CA ALA A 47 0.05 -5.22 10.39
C ALA A 47 0.01 -6.75 10.40
N GLY A 48 1.11 -7.38 10.82
CA GLY A 48 1.12 -8.79 11.17
C GLY A 48 0.69 -8.92 12.62
N GLY A 49 -0.51 -9.43 12.87
CA GLY A 49 -0.89 -9.90 14.20
C GLY A 49 0.14 -10.94 14.65
N CYS A 50 0.76 -10.71 15.81
CA CYS A 50 1.44 -11.78 16.52
C CYS A 50 0.36 -12.67 17.13
N CYS A 51 0.56 -13.99 16.99
CA CYS A 51 -0.24 -15.12 17.51
C CYS A 51 -1.33 -15.65 16.57
#